data_AF-A0A2N1UQ22-F1
#
_entry.id   AF-A0A2N1UQ22-F1
#
_cell.length_a   1.000
_cell.length_b   1.000
_cell.length_c   1.000
_cell.angle_alpha   90.00
_cell.angle_beta   90.00
_cell.angle_gamma   90.00
#
_symmetry.space_group_name_H-M   'P 1'
#
loop_
_entity.id
_entity.type
_entity.pdbx_description
1 polymer ?
#
loop_
_entity_poly.entity_id
_entity_poly.type
_entity_poly.pdbx_seq_one_letter_code
_entity_poly.pdbx_strand_id
1 'polypeptide(L)'
;MREIDTLRAQQGLPPQTRVSSNPPSASPETISSLLAERAILQAATAPLPTSRALALSEFPPNNGALGGYTTTITLQPGTIISRYGPLTGSFVAPENVPLPNRSMRSTTDSQSLNRYEVVKPIPGVEASVAAPAFGQPGGGIQYRLPAPVGHYLGAYLREIR
;
A
#
# COMPACT_ATOMS: atom_id res chain seq x y z
N MET A 1 37.05 -36.90 52.69
CA MET A 1 38.03 -37.80 52.05
C MET A 1 37.28 -39.02 51.53
N ARG A 2 37.46 -39.30 50.24
CA ARG A 2 36.97 -40.43 49.39
C ARG A 2 35.71 -40.18 48.54
N GLU A 3 35.99 -40.01 47.25
CA GLU A 3 35.16 -40.21 46.05
C GLU A 3 34.40 -41.54 46.08
N ILE A 4 33.29 -41.67 45.31
CA ILE A 4 33.22 -42.57 44.12
C ILE A 4 32.16 -42.06 43.13
N ASP A 5 32.58 -41.92 41.87
CA ASP A 5 31.78 -41.78 40.65
C ASP A 5 30.75 -42.90 40.43
N THR A 6 29.61 -42.57 39.81
CA THR A 6 28.90 -43.50 38.91
C THR A 6 28.16 -42.74 37.79
N LEU A 7 28.88 -42.61 36.68
CA LEU A 7 28.52 -42.75 35.26
C LEU A 7 27.03 -42.71 34.79
N ARG A 8 26.85 -41.87 33.75
CA ARG A 8 26.02 -42.02 32.53
C ARG A 8 24.48 -41.94 32.63
N ALA A 9 23.93 -40.91 32.01
CA ALA A 9 23.27 -41.05 30.69
C ALA A 9 23.04 -39.66 30.05
N GLN A 10 23.74 -39.44 28.94
CA GLN A 10 23.37 -38.45 27.92
C GLN A 10 22.22 -39.05 27.10
N GLN A 11 21.14 -38.31 26.88
CA GLN A 11 20.46 -38.24 25.58
C GLN A 11 19.78 -36.87 25.45
N GLY A 12 19.95 -36.29 24.26
CA GLY A 12 19.94 -34.86 24.01
C GLY A 12 18.58 -34.16 24.06
N LEU A 13 18.58 -33.01 24.71
CA LEU A 13 17.64 -31.94 24.37
C LEU A 13 18.25 -31.18 23.18
N PRO A 14 17.52 -30.98 22.06
CA PRO A 14 18.04 -30.22 20.94
C PRO A 14 18.41 -28.80 21.42
N PRO A 15 19.50 -28.21 20.91
CA PRO A 15 19.83 -26.82 21.24
C PRO A 15 18.64 -25.97 20.82
N GLN A 16 18.01 -25.33 21.82
CA GLN A 16 17.04 -24.27 21.59
C GLN A 16 17.75 -23.24 20.73
N THR A 17 17.46 -23.26 19.42
CA THR A 17 17.91 -22.22 18.51
C THR A 17 17.29 -20.96 19.05
N ARG A 18 18.12 -20.12 19.67
CA ARG A 18 17.76 -18.77 20.06
C ARG A 18 17.37 -18.10 18.76
N VAL A 19 16.06 -18.07 18.46
CA VAL A 19 15.51 -17.27 17.38
C VAL A 19 15.88 -15.85 17.77
N SER A 20 16.96 -15.37 17.16
CA SER A 20 17.33 -13.97 17.18
C SER A 20 16.19 -13.27 16.47
N SER A 21 15.17 -12.89 17.23
CA SER A 21 14.15 -11.95 16.81
C SER A 21 14.79 -10.56 16.78
N ASN A 22 15.80 -10.39 15.93
CA ASN A 22 16.00 -9.10 15.31
C ASN A 22 14.81 -8.95 14.35
N PRO A 23 13.85 -8.05 14.62
CA PRO A 23 12.93 -7.67 13.57
C PRO A 23 13.79 -7.21 12.38
N PRO A 24 13.40 -7.50 11.12
CA PRO A 24 14.07 -6.89 9.98
C PRO A 24 14.11 -5.40 10.28
N SER A 25 15.32 -4.84 10.33
CA SER A 25 15.54 -3.42 10.55
C SER A 25 14.80 -2.73 9.42
N ALA A 26 13.56 -2.33 9.69
CA ALA A 26 12.69 -1.74 8.71
C ALA A 26 13.42 -0.48 8.29
N SER A 27 13.87 -0.44 7.04
CA SER A 27 14.52 0.74 6.49
C SER A 27 13.63 1.96 6.78
N PRO A 28 14.19 3.16 6.98
CA PRO A 28 13.41 4.37 7.24
C PRO A 28 12.26 4.59 6.24
N GLU A 29 12.43 4.07 5.02
CA GLU A 29 11.49 4.08 3.90
C GLU A 29 10.28 3.16 4.13
N THR A 30 10.50 1.94 4.65
CA THR A 30 9.42 1.00 5.01
C THR A 30 8.57 1.54 6.16
N ILE A 31 9.20 2.21 7.12
CA ILE A 31 8.51 2.83 8.26
C ILE A 31 7.66 4.01 7.79
N SER A 32 8.14 4.84 6.86
CA SER A 32 7.36 5.96 6.31
C SER A 32 6.13 5.50 5.53
N SER A 33 6.25 4.49 4.66
CA SER A 33 5.10 3.95 3.93
C SER A 33 4.06 3.40 4.90
N LEU A 34 4.50 2.63 5.90
CA LEU A 34 3.62 2.06 6.91
C LEU A 34 2.96 3.12 7.79
N LEU A 35 3.64 4.23 8.10
CA LEU A 35 3.07 5.34 8.87
C LEU A 35 2.04 6.12 8.06
N ALA A 36 2.29 6.38 6.77
CA ALA A 36 1.31 7.00 5.89
C ALA A 36 0.08 6.10 5.71
N GLU A 37 0.29 4.81 5.48
CA GLU A 37 -0.78 3.81 5.39
C GLU A 37 -1.61 3.74 6.67
N ARG A 38 -0.95 3.70 7.83
CA ARG A 38 -1.64 3.67 9.15
C ARG A 38 -2.43 4.95 9.41
N ALA A 39 -1.88 6.13 9.11
CA ALA A 39 -2.59 7.39 9.30
C ALA A 39 -3.86 7.46 8.44
N ILE A 40 -3.82 6.94 7.21
CA ILE A 40 -4.98 6.93 6.31
C ILE A 40 -6.01 5.87 6.75
N LEU A 41 -5.58 4.67 7.14
CA LEU A 41 -6.47 3.63 7.66
C LEU A 41 -7.21 4.08 8.93
N GLN A 42 -6.53 4.83 9.80
CA GLN A 42 -7.12 5.34 11.04
C GLN A 42 -8.16 6.45 10.78
N ALA A 43 -7.99 7.22 9.70
CA ALA A 43 -8.98 8.18 9.22
C ALA A 43 -10.22 7.53 8.58
N ALA A 44 -10.15 6.24 8.18
CA ALA A 44 -11.19 5.56 7.41
C ALA A 44 -12.21 4.76 8.25
N THR A 45 -12.21 4.90 9.57
CA THR A 45 -13.05 4.10 10.50
C THR A 45 -14.53 4.54 10.55
N ALA A 46 -15.06 5.15 9.48
CA ALA A 46 -16.46 5.56 9.40
C ALA A 46 -17.33 4.42 8.85
N PRO A 47 -18.57 4.25 9.35
CA PRO A 47 -19.49 3.21 8.85
C PRO A 47 -19.81 3.43 7.36
N LEU A 48 -19.80 2.34 6.60
CA LEU A 48 -20.09 2.31 5.16
C LEU A 48 -21.54 2.77 4.89
N PRO A 49 -21.80 3.71 3.97
CA PRO A 49 -23.16 3.94 3.51
C PRO A 49 -23.61 2.77 2.65
N THR A 50 -24.69 2.11 3.05
CA THR A 50 -25.30 1.02 2.29
C THR A 50 -25.83 1.57 0.97
N SER A 51 -25.33 0.99 -0.12
CA SER A 51 -25.59 1.32 -1.51
C SER A 51 -27.06 1.64 -1.84
N ARG A 52 -27.37 2.91 -2.16
CA ARG A 52 -28.41 3.28 -3.12
C ARG A 52 -28.33 4.77 -3.51
N ALA A 53 -27.34 5.13 -4.31
CA ALA A 53 -27.37 6.40 -5.05
C ALA A 53 -26.83 6.16 -6.46
N LEU A 54 -27.73 5.80 -7.37
CA LEU A 54 -27.49 5.88 -8.80
C LEU A 54 -27.34 7.36 -9.16
N ALA A 55 -26.12 7.79 -9.48
CA ALA A 55 -25.85 9.11 -10.06
C ALA A 55 -25.18 8.92 -11.42
N LEU A 56 -25.55 9.75 -12.38
CA LEU A 56 -25.29 9.71 -13.83
C LEU A 56 -23.81 9.87 -14.27
N SER A 57 -22.86 9.39 -13.47
CA SER A 57 -21.43 9.36 -13.79
C SER A 57 -20.95 7.92 -13.89
N GLU A 58 -20.15 7.62 -14.91
CA GLU A 58 -19.50 6.31 -15.06
C GLU A 58 -18.56 5.98 -13.89
N PHE A 59 -18.20 6.97 -13.06
CA PHE A 59 -17.27 6.86 -11.94
C PHE A 59 -17.90 7.32 -10.61
N PRO A 60 -17.43 6.77 -9.46
CA PRO A 60 -17.89 7.19 -8.14
C PRO A 60 -17.61 8.68 -7.87
N PRO A 61 -18.43 9.35 -7.02
CA PRO A 61 -18.21 10.75 -6.65
C PRO A 61 -16.89 10.94 -5.88
N ASN A 62 -16.51 12.20 -5.64
CA ASN A 62 -15.34 12.58 -4.84
C ASN A 62 -14.03 11.92 -5.30
N ASN A 63 -13.83 11.75 -6.60
CA ASN A 63 -12.65 11.07 -7.14
C ASN A 63 -12.46 9.64 -6.59
N GLY A 64 -13.55 8.96 -6.22
CA GLY A 64 -13.52 7.65 -5.61
C GLY A 64 -13.05 7.60 -4.16
N ALA A 65 -12.93 8.74 -3.47
CA ALA A 65 -12.58 8.77 -2.05
C ALA A 65 -13.77 8.36 -1.17
N LEU A 66 -13.56 7.41 -0.26
CA LEU A 66 -14.54 6.96 0.73
C LEU A 66 -14.96 8.13 1.62
N GLY A 67 -16.25 8.46 1.59
CA GLY A 67 -16.80 9.61 2.32
C GLY A 67 -16.27 10.98 1.85
N GLY A 68 -15.49 11.04 0.78
CA GLY A 68 -14.79 12.25 0.35
C GLY A 68 -13.58 12.63 1.21
N TYR A 69 -13.14 11.75 2.12
CA TYR A 69 -12.00 12.02 2.98
C TYR A 69 -10.68 11.92 2.21
N THR A 70 -9.95 13.02 2.14
CA THR A 70 -8.63 13.12 1.50
C THR A 70 -7.64 13.81 2.43
N THR A 71 -6.38 13.41 2.39
CA THR A 71 -5.27 14.11 3.05
C THR A 71 -4.18 14.42 2.05
N THR A 72 -3.57 15.59 2.14
CA THR A 72 -2.47 15.99 1.25
C THR A 72 -1.15 15.52 1.85
N ILE A 73 -0.40 14.74 1.09
CA ILE A 73 0.91 14.20 1.49
C ILE A 73 2.00 14.55 0.49
N THR A 74 3.23 14.28 0.89
CA THR A 74 4.38 14.22 -0.01
C THR A 74 4.81 12.77 -0.14
N LEU A 75 4.82 12.23 -1.37
CA LEU A 75 5.42 10.92 -1.61
C LEU A 75 6.93 11.06 -1.55
N GLN A 76 7.56 10.29 -0.66
CA GLN A 76 9.00 10.35 -0.44
C GLN A 76 9.77 9.40 -1.37
N PRO A 77 11.04 9.69 -1.67
CA PRO A 77 11.91 8.76 -2.39
C PRO A 77 11.91 7.35 -1.76
N GLY A 78 11.99 6.32 -2.60
CA GLY A 78 11.90 4.91 -2.22
C GLY A 78 10.46 4.36 -2.17
N THR A 79 9.43 5.22 -2.20
CA THR A 79 8.04 4.76 -2.23
C THR A 79 7.74 4.05 -3.56
N ILE A 80 7.20 2.83 -3.49
CA ILE A 80 6.75 2.08 -4.67
C ILE A 80 5.25 2.29 -4.89
N ILE A 81 4.91 2.77 -6.08
CA ILE A 81 3.54 2.99 -6.53
C ILE A 81 3.28 2.22 -7.81
N SER A 82 2.00 1.96 -8.08
CA SER A 82 1.57 1.17 -9.22
C SER A 82 0.28 1.72 -9.82
N ARG A 83 0.13 1.54 -11.13
CA ARG A 83 -1.01 2.04 -11.90
C ARG A 83 -1.44 1.03 -12.96
N TYR A 84 -2.75 0.85 -13.06
CA TYR A 84 -3.37 0.25 -14.23
C TYR A 84 -3.72 1.35 -15.24
N GLY A 85 -3.39 1.09 -16.51
CA GLY A 85 -3.77 1.96 -17.62
C GLY A 85 -2.72 2.99 -18.03
N PRO A 86 -3.08 3.94 -18.91
CA PRO A 86 -2.13 4.81 -19.61
C PRO A 86 -1.50 5.87 -18.69
N LEU A 87 -0.34 6.38 -19.11
CA LEU A 87 0.46 7.41 -18.42
C LEU A 87 -0.22 8.77 -18.31
N THR A 88 -1.31 8.98 -19.05
CA THR A 88 -2.10 10.22 -19.07
C THR A 88 -2.98 10.41 -17.84
N GLY A 89 -3.15 9.40 -16.99
CA GLY A 89 -3.89 9.55 -15.74
C GLY A 89 -3.00 9.79 -14.52
N SER A 90 -3.63 10.23 -13.43
CA SER A 90 -2.94 10.70 -12.21
C SER A 90 -3.17 9.82 -10.98
N PHE A 91 -4.04 8.80 -11.08
CA PHE A 91 -4.31 7.89 -9.97
C PHE A 91 -3.29 6.75 -9.94
N VAL A 92 -2.69 6.54 -8.79
CA VAL A 92 -1.75 5.46 -8.49
C VAL A 92 -2.13 4.87 -7.13
N ALA A 93 -1.66 3.66 -6.83
CA ALA A 93 -1.81 3.09 -5.50
C ALA A 93 -0.48 2.50 -5.02
N PRO A 94 -0.28 2.32 -3.70
CA PRO A 94 0.83 1.52 -3.20
C PRO A 94 0.87 0.15 -3.88
N GLU A 95 2.07 -0.42 -4.01
CA GLU A 95 2.29 -1.70 -4.69
C GLU A 95 1.41 -2.84 -4.15
N ASN A 96 1.17 -2.87 -2.84
CA ASN A 96 0.49 -3.97 -2.15
C ASN A 96 -1.04 -3.88 -2.17
N VAL A 97 -1.64 -2.95 -2.91
CA VAL A 97 -3.11 -2.82 -2.97
C VAL A 97 -3.66 -3.71 -4.10
N PRO A 98 -4.42 -4.79 -3.80
CA PRO A 98 -4.99 -5.66 -4.82
C PRO A 98 -6.12 -4.96 -5.60
N LEU A 99 -6.39 -5.39 -6.84
CA LEU A 99 -7.34 -4.72 -7.75
C LEU A 99 -8.76 -4.51 -7.14
N PRO A 100 -9.38 -5.50 -6.45
CA PRO A 100 -10.68 -5.30 -5.78
C PRO A 100 -10.68 -4.14 -4.78
N ASN A 101 -9.55 -3.92 -4.12
CA ASN A 101 -9.42 -2.87 -3.11
C ASN A 101 -9.19 -1.49 -3.73
N ARG A 102 -8.91 -1.42 -5.04
CA ARG A 102 -8.80 -0.17 -5.80
C ARG A 102 -10.13 0.28 -6.39
N SER A 103 -11.21 -0.49 -6.17
CA SER A 103 -12.54 -0.22 -6.74
C SER A 103 -12.49 -0.01 -8.25
N MET A 104 -11.72 -0.85 -8.95
CA MET A 104 -11.63 -0.83 -10.41
C MET A 104 -12.54 -1.90 -11.02
N ARG A 105 -13.03 -1.69 -12.25
CA ARG A 105 -13.80 -2.71 -12.99
C ARG A 105 -12.94 -3.96 -13.18
N SER A 106 -13.54 -5.15 -13.12
CA SER A 106 -12.82 -6.40 -13.40
C SER A 106 -12.21 -6.45 -14.80
N THR A 107 -12.79 -5.74 -15.77
CA THR A 107 -12.20 -5.59 -17.12
C THR A 107 -10.86 -4.85 -17.13
N THR A 108 -10.46 -4.22 -16.01
CA THR A 108 -9.17 -3.55 -15.86
C THR A 108 -8.02 -4.54 -15.67
N ASP A 109 -8.29 -5.81 -15.32
CA ASP A 109 -7.26 -6.85 -15.30
C ASP A 109 -6.56 -7.02 -16.65
N SER A 110 -7.22 -6.62 -17.75
CA SER A 110 -6.64 -6.62 -19.09
C SER A 110 -5.70 -5.44 -19.38
N GLN A 111 -5.61 -4.45 -18.48
CA GLN A 111 -4.69 -3.33 -18.62
C GLN A 111 -3.34 -3.67 -17.99
N SER A 112 -2.25 -3.21 -18.62
CA SER A 112 -0.90 -3.38 -18.08
C SER A 112 -0.75 -2.71 -16.72
N LEU A 113 -0.35 -3.50 -15.71
CA LEU A 113 0.08 -3.00 -14.42
C LEU A 113 1.50 -2.44 -14.54
N ASN A 114 1.64 -1.14 -14.42
CA ASN A 114 2.94 -0.48 -14.42
C ASN A 114 3.34 -0.13 -12.99
N ARG A 115 4.61 -0.33 -12.64
CA ARG A 115 5.17 -0.05 -11.32
C ARG A 115 6.22 1.05 -11.42
N TYR A 116 6.27 1.90 -10.42
CA TYR A 116 7.20 3.02 -10.36
C TYR A 116 7.74 3.20 -8.95
N GLU A 117 9.02 3.53 -8.87
CA GLU A 117 9.68 3.99 -7.67
C GLU A 117 9.77 5.52 -7.69
N VAL A 118 9.38 6.15 -6.59
CA VAL A 118 9.59 7.58 -6.38
C VAL A 118 11.09 7.80 -6.13
N VAL A 119 11.74 8.59 -6.99
CA VAL A 119 13.17 8.93 -6.87
C VAL A 119 13.41 10.35 -6.36
N LYS A 120 12.38 11.20 -6.37
CA LYS A 120 12.39 12.54 -5.77
C LYS A 120 11.07 12.84 -5.07
N PRO A 121 11.05 13.66 -4.01
CA PRO A 121 9.81 14.00 -3.31
C PRO A 121 8.75 14.59 -4.26
N ILE A 122 7.52 14.08 -4.20
CA ILE A 122 6.37 14.60 -4.95
C ILE A 122 5.37 15.20 -3.95
N PRO A 123 5.33 16.53 -3.78
CA PRO A 123 4.40 17.19 -2.86
C PRO A 123 2.99 17.31 -3.48
N GLY A 124 2.00 17.58 -2.63
CA GLY A 124 0.64 17.90 -3.08
C GLY A 124 -0.17 16.68 -3.53
N VAL A 125 0.24 15.48 -3.13
CA VAL A 125 -0.45 14.24 -3.51
C VAL A 125 -1.67 14.05 -2.61
N GLU A 126 -2.85 13.89 -3.20
CA GLU A 126 -4.07 13.60 -2.46
C GLU A 126 -4.13 12.10 -2.16
N ALA A 127 -4.06 11.73 -0.88
CA ALA A 127 -4.22 10.36 -0.41
C ALA A 127 -5.63 10.14 0.14
N SER A 128 -6.26 9.03 -0.22
CA SER A 128 -7.59 8.65 0.28
C SER A 128 -7.76 7.13 0.29
N VAL A 129 -8.80 6.67 0.98
CA VAL A 129 -9.28 5.29 0.85
C VAL A 129 -10.25 5.22 -0.31
N ALA A 130 -10.10 4.23 -1.20
CA ALA A 130 -11.03 4.01 -2.30
C ALA A 130 -12.41 3.57 -1.79
N ALA A 131 -13.46 4.28 -2.18
CA ALA A 131 -14.85 3.93 -1.90
C ALA A 131 -15.27 2.68 -2.70
N PRO A 132 -16.16 1.82 -2.18
CA PRO A 132 -16.72 0.72 -2.96
C PRO A 132 -17.33 1.21 -4.28
N ALA A 133 -16.94 0.60 -5.40
CA ALA A 133 -17.47 0.92 -6.73
C ALA A 133 -17.36 -0.28 -7.68
N PHE A 134 -18.13 -0.28 -8.77
CA PHE A 134 -18.11 -1.32 -9.82
C PHE A 134 -18.30 -2.76 -9.31
N GLY A 135 -19.05 -2.95 -8.21
CA GLY A 135 -19.23 -4.26 -7.57
C GLY A 135 -18.01 -4.76 -6.81
N GLN A 136 -16.98 -3.93 -6.64
CA GLN A 136 -15.79 -4.22 -5.86
C GLN A 136 -15.84 -3.53 -4.47
N PRO A 137 -15.23 -4.14 -3.44
CA PRO A 137 -15.31 -3.65 -2.07
C PRO A 137 -14.54 -2.35 -1.83
N GLY A 138 -13.50 -2.05 -2.61
CA GLY A 138 -12.62 -0.92 -2.31
C GLY A 138 -11.85 -1.10 -1.01
N GLY A 139 -11.62 0.01 -0.30
CA GLY A 139 -10.92 0.00 1.00
C GLY A 139 -9.39 0.05 0.91
N GLY A 140 -8.83 0.04 -0.29
CA GLY A 140 -7.40 0.25 -0.52
C GLY A 140 -7.01 1.72 -0.53
N ILE A 141 -5.74 2.00 -0.26
CA ILE A 141 -5.19 3.35 -0.40
C ILE A 141 -5.09 3.71 -1.88
N GLN A 142 -5.51 4.91 -2.24
CA GLN A 142 -5.25 5.52 -3.53
C GLN A 142 -4.57 6.88 -3.36
N TYR A 143 -3.69 7.20 -4.30
CA TYR A 143 -3.02 8.48 -4.41
C TYR A 143 -3.40 9.13 -5.73
N ARG A 144 -3.77 10.41 -5.69
CA ARG A 144 -3.94 11.24 -6.88
C ARG A 144 -2.81 12.26 -6.93
N LEU A 145 -1.97 12.12 -7.95
CA LEU A 145 -0.86 13.03 -8.21
C LEU A 145 -1.38 14.37 -8.75
N PRO A 146 -0.68 15.50 -8.48
CA PRO A 146 -1.03 16.81 -9.04
C PRO A 146 -1.05 16.87 -10.57
N ALA A 147 -0.23 16.04 -11.23
CA ALA A 147 -0.13 15.93 -12.68
C ALA A 147 -0.24 14.45 -13.12
N PRO A 148 -0.43 14.17 -14.42
CA PRO A 148 -0.39 12.80 -14.95
C PRO A 148 0.93 12.09 -14.64
N VAL A 149 0.92 10.75 -14.49
CA VAL A 149 2.13 9.96 -14.22
C VAL A 149 3.24 10.26 -15.23
N GLY A 150 2.89 10.40 -16.52
CA GLY A 150 3.85 10.72 -17.59
C GLY A 150 4.67 12.00 -17.35
N HIS A 151 4.13 12.99 -16.63
CA HIS A 151 4.86 14.21 -16.27
C HIS A 151 6.06 13.94 -15.35
N TYR A 152 5.97 12.91 -14.52
CA TYR A 152 6.97 12.61 -13.51
C TYR A 152 8.02 11.60 -13.97
N LEU A 153 7.79 10.88 -15.06
CA LEU A 153 8.69 9.83 -15.54
C LEU A 153 10.06 10.38 -15.94
N GLY A 154 11.11 9.70 -15.50
CA GLY A 154 12.50 10.06 -15.78
C GLY A 154 13.06 11.19 -14.90
N ALA A 155 12.20 11.90 -14.16
CA ALA A 155 12.63 13.01 -13.28
C ALA A 155 12.32 12.76 -11.79
N TYR A 156 11.11 12.29 -11.49
CA TYR A 156 10.60 12.03 -10.14
C TYR A 156 10.17 10.58 -9.93
N LEU A 157 9.79 9.90 -11.02
CA LEU A 157 9.42 8.49 -11.03
C LEU A 157 10.38 7.72 -11.95
N ARG A 158 10.79 6.55 -11.48
CA ARG A 158 11.52 5.54 -12.26
C ARG A 158 10.63 4.32 -12.43
N GLU A 159 10.42 3.86 -13.66
CA GLU A 159 9.72 2.61 -13.93
C GLU A 159 10.55 1.42 -13.43
N ILE A 160 9.88 0.47 -12.77
CA ILE A 160 10.48 -0.77 -12.29
C ILE A 160 9.74 -1.96 -12.91
N ARG A 161 10.48 -3.00 -13.29
CA ARG A 161 9.94 -4.21 -13.95
C ARG A 161 10.14 -5.44 -13.08
#